data_AF-A0A966QQ33-F1
#
_entry.id   AF-A0A966QQ33-F1
#
_cell.length_a   1.000
_cell.length_b   1.000
_cell.length_c   1.000
_cell.angle_alpha   90.00
_cell.angle_beta   90.00
_cell.angle_gamma   90.00
#
_symmetry.space_group_name_H-M   'P 1'
#
loop_
_entity.id
_entity.type
_entity.pdbx_description
1 polymer ?
#
loop_
_entity_poly.entity_id
_entity_poly.type
_entity_poly.pdbx_seq_one_letter_code
_entity_poly.pdbx_strand_id
1 'polypeptide(L)'
;PAVIRRVLKRAYPSGANIDAELVELLYRPSTTTGALESFRGFVNLFNDHLAPDLLAELSRHGDGPPVRLLWGSADPWEDPAEARQWAQDHRCIVDLVVLPGLGHCPHDEAPEQVNPILQQWITPPNRTAAQRT
;
A
#
# COMPACT_ATOMS: atom_id res chain seq x y z
N PRO A 1 2.58 -16.47 16.79
CA PRO A 1 1.16 -16.52 16.35
C PRO A 1 0.19 -15.54 17.08
N ALA A 2 0.04 -15.61 18.41
CA ALA A 2 -0.97 -14.79 19.13
C ALA A 2 -0.73 -13.27 19.03
N VAL A 3 0.53 -12.83 19.05
CA VAL A 3 0.92 -11.43 18.86
C VAL A 3 0.58 -10.96 17.44
N ILE A 4 0.93 -11.74 16.42
CA ILE A 4 0.61 -11.44 15.00
C ILE A 4 -0.90 -11.24 14.85
N ARG A 5 -1.73 -12.16 15.34
CA ARG A 5 -3.19 -12.03 15.28
C ARG A 5 -3.70 -10.76 15.98
N ARG A 6 -3.08 -10.35 17.09
CA ARG A 6 -3.45 -9.12 17.80
C ARG A 6 -3.10 -7.87 16.99
N VAL A 7 -1.94 -7.87 16.32
CA VAL A 7 -1.51 -6.77 15.46
C VAL A 7 -2.39 -6.68 14.23
N LEU A 8 -2.69 -7.79 13.57
CA LEU A 8 -3.61 -7.84 12.42
C LEU A 8 -5.00 -7.29 12.77
N LYS A 9 -5.52 -7.59 13.97
CA LYS A 9 -6.81 -7.02 14.43
C LYS A 9 -6.79 -5.50 14.63
N ARG A 10 -5.62 -4.88 14.76
CA ARG A 10 -5.48 -3.42 14.77
C ARG A 10 -5.36 -2.90 13.35
N ALA A 11 -4.52 -3.57 12.55
CA ALA A 11 -4.30 -3.23 11.17
C ALA A 11 -5.60 -3.30 10.35
N TYR A 12 -6.48 -4.27 10.63
CA TYR A 12 -7.69 -4.57 9.86
C TYR A 12 -8.92 -4.29 10.74
N PRO A 13 -9.48 -3.05 10.77
CA PRO A 13 -10.61 -2.68 11.59
C PRO A 13 -11.85 -3.57 11.42
N SER A 14 -12.05 -4.13 10.22
CA SER A 14 -13.15 -5.08 9.96
C SER A 14 -12.94 -6.44 10.64
N GLY A 15 -11.69 -6.79 10.97
CA GLY A 15 -11.29 -8.14 11.42
C GLY A 15 -11.43 -9.23 10.36
N ALA A 16 -11.79 -8.88 9.12
CA ALA A 16 -11.95 -9.82 8.01
C ALA A 16 -10.60 -10.43 7.60
N ASN A 17 -10.66 -11.61 6.98
CA ASN A 17 -9.51 -12.32 6.39
C ASN A 17 -8.30 -12.60 7.32
N ILE A 18 -8.47 -12.48 8.65
CA ILE A 18 -7.46 -12.90 9.62
C ILE A 18 -7.61 -14.39 9.91
N ASP A 19 -7.18 -15.25 8.99
CA ASP A 19 -7.24 -16.71 9.13
C ASP A 19 -5.96 -17.32 9.73
N ALA A 20 -5.80 -18.64 9.64
CA ALA A 20 -4.62 -19.35 10.12
C ALA A 20 -3.47 -19.31 9.10
N GLU A 21 -3.79 -19.28 7.81
CA GLU A 21 -2.82 -19.27 6.72
C GLU A 21 -2.05 -17.96 6.72
N LEU A 22 -2.74 -16.81 6.78
CA LEU A 22 -2.12 -15.49 6.88
C LEU A 22 -1.23 -15.37 8.13
N VAL A 23 -1.69 -15.87 9.27
CA VAL A 23 -0.89 -15.83 10.51
C VAL A 23 0.37 -16.68 10.37
N GLU A 24 0.28 -17.84 9.74
CA GLU A 24 1.45 -18.70 9.49
C GLU A 24 2.39 -18.09 8.46
N LEU A 25 1.86 -17.48 7.40
CA LEU A 25 2.62 -16.78 6.36
C LEU A 25 3.49 -15.67 6.97
N LEU A 26 2.98 -14.93 7.94
CA LEU A 26 3.72 -13.89 8.66
C LEU A 26 4.61 -14.46 9.77
N TYR A 27 4.23 -15.58 10.37
CA TYR A 27 5.00 -16.19 11.46
C TYR A 27 6.27 -16.88 10.95
N ARG A 28 6.19 -17.65 9.88
CA ARG A 28 7.31 -18.40 9.32
C ARG A 28 8.57 -17.56 9.06
N PRO A 29 8.53 -16.39 8.39
CA PRO A 29 9.72 -15.56 8.21
C PRO A 29 10.26 -15.00 9.52
N SER A 30 9.43 -14.85 10.57
CA SER A 30 9.90 -14.41 11.89
C SER A 30 10.74 -15.46 12.63
N THR A 31 10.73 -16.72 12.18
CA THR A 31 11.48 -17.83 12.79
C THR A 31 12.74 -18.21 12.03
N THR A 32 13.02 -17.60 10.87
CA THR A 32 14.21 -17.93 10.08
C THR A 32 15.46 -17.27 10.61
N THR A 33 16.62 -17.87 10.36
CA THR A 33 17.92 -17.24 10.61
C THR A 33 17.97 -15.87 9.92
N GLY A 34 18.37 -14.82 10.64
CA GLY A 34 18.39 -13.45 10.13
C GLY A 34 17.13 -12.63 10.42
N ALA A 35 16.06 -13.23 10.98
CA ALA A 35 14.81 -12.51 11.23
C ALA A 35 14.97 -11.31 12.18
N LEU A 36 15.82 -11.43 13.20
CA LEU A 36 16.09 -10.34 14.14
C LEU A 36 16.86 -9.20 13.46
N GLU A 37 17.82 -9.53 12.61
CA GLU A 37 18.60 -8.60 11.81
C GLU A 37 17.73 -7.87 10.79
N SER A 38 16.85 -8.58 10.08
CA SER A 38 15.86 -7.99 9.18
C SER A 38 14.91 -7.05 9.93
N PHE A 39 14.44 -7.45 11.11
CA PHE A 39 13.60 -6.57 11.94
C PHE A 39 14.35 -5.32 12.40
N ARG A 40 15.61 -5.48 12.85
CA ARG A 40 16.49 -4.35 13.20
C ARG A 40 16.73 -3.43 12.01
N GLY A 41 16.95 -3.99 10.82
CA GLY A 41 17.07 -3.21 9.59
C GLY A 41 15.82 -2.38 9.34
N PHE A 42 14.65 -3.00 9.42
CA PHE A 42 13.37 -2.32 9.26
C PHE A 42 13.17 -1.17 10.25
N VAL A 43 13.40 -1.40 11.55
CA VAL A 43 13.23 -0.33 12.56
C VAL A 43 14.34 0.71 12.55
N ASN A 44 15.51 0.41 11.99
CA ASN A 44 16.65 1.33 11.93
C ASN A 44 16.77 2.05 10.56
N LEU A 45 15.80 1.91 9.66
CA LEU A 45 15.73 2.58 8.35
C LEU A 45 15.60 4.12 8.42
N PHE A 46 15.82 4.74 9.57
CA PHE A 46 15.78 6.19 9.78
C PHE A 46 16.82 7.02 8.99
N ASN A 47 17.56 6.41 8.07
CA ASN A 47 18.60 7.09 7.29
C ASN A 47 18.52 6.83 5.77
N ASP A 48 17.37 6.37 5.28
CA ASP A 48 17.08 6.18 3.85
C ASP A 48 16.06 7.21 3.34
N HIS A 49 15.86 7.28 2.02
CA HIS A 49 14.91 8.20 1.39
C HIS A 49 13.48 7.93 1.87
N LEU A 50 12.79 8.98 2.32
CA LEU A 50 11.39 8.89 2.70
C LEU A 50 10.52 8.83 1.43
N ALA A 51 9.28 8.32 1.56
CA ALA A 51 8.34 8.28 0.44
C ALA A 51 8.15 9.66 -0.24
N PRO A 52 8.02 10.79 0.48
CA PRO A 52 7.95 12.11 -0.14
C PRO A 52 9.20 12.50 -0.94
N ASP A 53 10.40 12.08 -0.51
CA ASP A 53 11.65 12.36 -1.24
C ASP A 53 11.63 11.65 -2.61
N LEU A 54 11.19 10.39 -2.62
CA LEU A 54 11.04 9.60 -3.84
C LEU A 54 9.92 10.15 -4.75
N LEU A 55 8.79 10.56 -4.18
CA LEU A 55 7.69 11.19 -4.92
C LEU A 55 8.13 12.52 -5.54
N ALA A 56 8.93 13.32 -4.84
CA ALA A 56 9.53 14.55 -5.37
C ALA A 56 10.50 14.24 -6.51
N GLU A 57 11.34 13.22 -6.38
CA GLU A 57 12.25 12.78 -7.43
C GLU A 57 11.51 12.34 -8.71
N LEU A 58 10.52 11.45 -8.57
CA LEU A 58 9.66 11.02 -9.67
C LEU A 58 8.92 12.20 -10.32
N SER A 59 8.52 13.17 -9.48
CA SER A 59 7.91 14.43 -9.91
C SER A 59 8.90 15.42 -10.52
N ARG A 60 10.22 15.21 -10.56
CA ARG A 60 11.15 16.12 -11.27
C ARG A 60 11.28 15.74 -12.74
N HIS A 61 11.20 14.47 -13.07
CA HIS A 61 11.29 13.98 -14.44
C HIS A 61 9.94 14.19 -15.15
N GLY A 62 9.92 14.91 -16.27
CA GLY A 62 8.69 15.19 -17.03
C GLY A 62 7.98 13.92 -17.55
N ASP A 63 8.76 12.85 -17.69
CA ASP A 63 8.34 11.52 -18.17
C ASP A 63 8.47 10.44 -17.06
N GLY A 64 8.46 10.83 -15.78
CA GLY A 64 8.48 9.88 -14.66
C GLY A 64 7.27 8.94 -14.69
N PRO A 65 7.39 7.69 -14.23
CA PRO A 65 6.27 6.76 -14.21
C PRO A 65 5.12 7.31 -13.34
N PRO A 66 3.85 7.11 -13.75
CA PRO A 66 2.71 7.52 -12.95
C PRO A 66 2.64 6.69 -11.66
N VAL A 67 2.36 7.36 -10.56
CA VAL A 67 2.14 6.78 -9.23
C VAL A 67 0.63 6.78 -8.94
N ARG A 68 0.13 5.69 -8.36
CA ARG A 68 -1.25 5.59 -7.89
C ARG A 68 -1.24 5.14 -6.44
N LEU A 69 -2.08 5.75 -5.63
CA LEU A 69 -2.18 5.48 -4.20
C LEU A 69 -3.49 4.76 -3.87
N LEU A 70 -3.42 3.72 -3.05
CA LEU A 70 -4.59 3.02 -2.49
C LEU A 70 -4.45 2.99 -0.98
N TRP A 71 -5.48 3.44 -0.27
CA TRP A 71 -5.42 3.62 1.18
C TRP A 71 -6.70 3.17 1.87
N GLY A 72 -6.61 2.66 3.10
CA GLY A 72 -7.77 2.43 3.96
C GLY A 72 -8.11 3.67 4.79
N SER A 73 -9.37 4.09 4.83
CA SER A 73 -9.76 5.33 5.54
C SER A 73 -9.61 5.25 7.06
N ALA A 74 -9.41 4.06 7.61
CA ALA A 74 -9.30 3.76 9.03
C ALA A 74 -7.95 3.11 9.37
N ASP A 75 -6.91 3.38 8.58
CA ASP A 75 -5.54 2.97 8.87
C ASP A 75 -5.11 3.52 10.26
N PRO A 76 -4.70 2.67 11.21
CA PRO A 76 -4.30 3.09 12.55
C PRO A 76 -2.89 3.66 12.64
N TRP A 77 -2.09 3.55 11.58
CA TRP A 77 -0.66 3.88 11.57
C TRP A 77 -0.34 5.01 10.59
N GLU A 78 -1.04 5.09 9.45
CA GLU A 78 -0.74 6.04 8.37
C GLU A 78 -1.99 6.85 8.01
N ASP A 79 -2.04 8.14 8.38
CA ASP A 79 -3.24 8.98 8.21
C ASP A 79 -3.54 9.25 6.72
N PRO A 80 -4.76 8.94 6.21
CA PRO A 80 -5.16 9.28 4.85
C PRO A 80 -5.05 10.78 4.49
N ALA A 81 -4.96 11.69 5.46
CA ALA A 81 -4.67 13.10 5.21
C ALA A 81 -3.30 13.30 4.56
N GLU A 82 -2.27 12.51 4.92
CA GLU A 82 -0.95 12.57 4.30
C GLU A 82 -1.02 12.16 2.83
N ALA A 83 -1.71 11.05 2.53
CA ALA A 83 -1.91 10.60 1.15
C ALA A 83 -2.61 11.66 0.28
N ARG A 84 -3.61 12.36 0.83
CA ARG A 84 -4.30 13.47 0.15
C ARG A 84 -3.38 14.65 -0.10
N GLN A 85 -2.53 14.97 0.86
CA GLN A 85 -1.52 16.03 0.71
C GLN A 85 -0.52 15.64 -0.38
N TRP A 86 0.03 14.42 -0.35
CA TRP A 86 0.98 13.98 -1.38
C TRP A 86 0.39 14.01 -2.78
N ALA A 87 -0.87 13.61 -2.94
CA ALA A 87 -1.57 13.67 -4.22
C ALA A 87 -1.72 15.11 -4.77
N GLN A 88 -1.69 16.13 -3.90
CA GLN A 88 -1.69 17.55 -4.29
C GLN A 88 -0.27 18.05 -4.58
N ASP A 89 0.70 17.64 -3.77
CA ASP A 89 2.06 18.17 -3.78
C ASP A 89 2.95 17.54 -4.87
N HIS A 90 2.65 16.30 -5.30
CA HIS A 90 3.48 15.53 -6.22
C HIS A 90 2.74 15.19 -7.52
N ARG A 91 3.16 15.84 -8.62
CA ARG A 91 2.55 15.66 -9.95
C ARG A 91 2.63 14.23 -10.52
N CYS A 92 3.54 13.40 -10.02
CA CYS A 92 3.63 12.00 -10.45
C CYS A 92 2.44 11.16 -9.96
N ILE A 93 1.74 11.59 -8.91
CA ILE A 93 0.55 10.91 -8.41
C ILE A 93 -0.63 11.26 -9.32
N VAL A 94 -1.15 10.26 -10.03
CA VAL A 94 -2.24 10.43 -11.00
C VAL A 94 -3.58 9.93 -10.50
N ASP A 95 -3.60 9.20 -9.38
CA ASP A 95 -4.82 8.65 -8.77
C ASP A 95 -4.60 8.39 -7.28
N LEU A 96 -5.65 8.61 -6.48
CA LEU A 96 -5.71 8.27 -5.06
C LEU A 96 -7.10 7.68 -4.76
N VAL A 97 -7.13 6.41 -4.36
CA VAL A 97 -8.34 5.73 -3.93
C VAL A 97 -8.27 5.48 -2.43
N VAL A 98 -9.22 6.04 -1.68
CA VAL A 98 -9.37 5.82 -0.25
C VAL A 98 -10.61 4.96 0.00
N LEU A 99 -10.43 3.77 0.54
CA LEU A 99 -11.49 2.80 0.79
C LEU A 99 -12.08 2.98 2.20
N PRO A 100 -13.38 3.31 2.33
CA PRO A 100 -14.01 3.55 3.62
C PRO A 100 -13.96 2.35 4.56
N GLY A 101 -13.54 2.58 5.81
CA GLY A 101 -13.58 1.59 6.89
C GLY A 101 -12.49 0.53 6.87
N LEU A 102 -11.67 0.47 5.82
CA LEU A 102 -10.50 -0.41 5.76
C LEU A 102 -9.29 0.24 6.44
N GLY A 103 -8.37 -0.59 6.91
CA GLY A 103 -7.16 -0.17 7.60
C GLY A 103 -5.90 -0.29 6.75
N HIS A 104 -4.82 -0.79 7.37
CA HIS A 104 -3.46 -0.66 6.88
C HIS A 104 -3.12 -1.51 5.65
N CYS A 105 -3.65 -2.73 5.58
CA CYS A 105 -3.45 -3.61 4.44
C CYS A 105 -4.80 -3.87 3.75
N PRO A 106 -5.37 -2.88 3.03
CA PRO A 106 -6.68 -3.03 2.41
C PRO A 106 -6.73 -4.19 1.39
N HIS A 107 -5.58 -4.55 0.79
CA HIS A 107 -5.45 -5.66 -0.14
C HIS A 107 -5.66 -7.04 0.51
N ASP A 108 -5.23 -7.20 1.77
CA ASP A 108 -5.46 -8.41 2.56
C ASP A 108 -6.84 -8.37 3.24
N GLU A 109 -7.23 -7.19 3.75
CA GLU A 109 -8.47 -7.00 4.51
C GLU A 109 -9.73 -7.14 3.65
N ALA A 110 -9.71 -6.63 2.41
CA ALA A 110 -10.85 -6.63 1.50
C ALA A 110 -10.39 -6.79 0.01
N PRO A 111 -9.82 -7.94 -0.36
CA PRO A 111 -9.33 -8.19 -1.72
C PRO A 111 -10.43 -8.06 -2.79
N GLU A 112 -11.70 -8.31 -2.44
CA GLU A 112 -12.85 -8.13 -3.33
C GLU A 112 -13.09 -6.67 -3.71
N GLN A 113 -12.66 -5.72 -2.88
CA GLN A 113 -12.71 -4.28 -3.18
C GLN A 113 -11.42 -3.82 -3.87
N VAL A 114 -10.27 -4.33 -3.44
CA VAL A 114 -8.95 -3.90 -3.96
C VAL A 114 -8.63 -4.47 -5.34
N ASN A 115 -8.86 -5.76 -5.55
CA ASN A 115 -8.45 -6.43 -6.79
C ASN A 115 -9.06 -5.82 -8.06
N PRO A 116 -10.36 -5.44 -8.10
CA PRO A 116 -10.92 -4.75 -9.26
C PRO A 116 -10.22 -3.42 -9.59
N ILE A 117 -9.81 -2.66 -8.56
CA ILE A 117 -9.07 -1.39 -8.73
C ILE A 117 -7.69 -1.67 -9.34
N LEU A 118 -6.98 -2.66 -8.79
CA LEU A 118 -5.66 -3.05 -9.32
C LEU A 118 -5.76 -3.54 -10.77
N GLN A 119 -6.76 -4.35 -11.10
CA GLN A 119 -7.02 -4.82 -12.46
C GLN A 119 -7.28 -3.65 -13.42
N GLN A 120 -8.08 -2.66 -13.01
CA GLN A 120 -8.31 -1.45 -13.78
C GLN A 120 -7.00 -0.67 -14.01
N TRP A 121 -6.15 -0.56 -12.99
CA TRP A 121 -4.91 0.21 -13.06
C TRP A 121 -3.83 -0.41 -13.95
N ILE A 122 -3.74 -1.75 -14.00
CA ILE A 122 -2.76 -2.46 -14.83
C ILE A 122 -3.26 -2.72 -16.25
N THR A 123 -4.57 -2.62 -16.49
CA THR A 123 -5.14 -2.78 -17.83
C THR A 123 -4.82 -1.54 -18.66
N PRO A 124 -4.11 -1.67 -19.80
CA PRO A 124 -3.88 -0.53 -20.69
C PRO A 124 -5.21 0.05 -21.17
N PRO A 125 -5.35 1.38 -21.32
CA PRO A 125 -6.52 1.93 -21.99
C PRO A 125 -6.64 1.29 -23.38
N ASN A 126 -7.83 0.76 -23.69
CA ASN A 126 -8.12 0.17 -24.98
C ASN A 126 -7.73 1.16 -26.09
N ARG A 127 -6.68 0.85 -26.85
CA ARG A 127 -6.31 1.59 -28.06
C ARG A 127 -7.30 1.23 -29.16
N THR A 128 -8.53 1.72 -29.09
CA THR A 128 -9.50 1.57 -30.17
C THR A 128 -10.21 2.89 -30.44
N ALA A 129 -10.06 3.35 -31.69
CA ALA A 129 -10.76 4.44 -32.39
C ALA A 129 -10.24 5.90 -32.28
N ALA A 130 -8.93 6.13 -32.30
CA ALA A 130 -8.37 7.45 -32.61
C ALA A 130 -7.26 7.36 -33.67
N GLN A 131 -7.58 6.80 -34.85
CA GLN A 131 -6.76 6.87 -36.06
C GLN A 131 -7.60 6.46 -37.29
N ARG A 132 -8.75 7.11 -37.48
CA ARG A 132 -9.45 7.18 -38.77
C ARG A 132 -10.22 8.49 -38.85
N THR A 133 -9.55 9.53 -39.33
CA THR A 133 -10.05 10.61 -40.21
C THR A 133 -8.85 11.45 -40.59
#